data_AF-R1GXN1-F1
#
_entry.id   AF-R1GXN1-F1
#
_cell.length_a   1.000
_cell.length_b   1.000
_cell.length_c   1.000
_cell.angle_alpha   90.00
_cell.angle_beta   90.00
_cell.angle_gamma   90.00
#
_symmetry.space_group_name_H-M   'P 1'
#
loop_
_entity.id
_entity.type
_entity.pdbx_description
1 polymer ?
#
loop_
_entity_poly.entity_id
_entity_poly.type
_entity_poly.pdbx_seq_one_letter_code
_entity_poly.pdbx_strand_id
1 'polypeptide(L)'
;MHFTRVVSTAACIITSAHALSFPSFDIPSINLPSIKLFTRQSSCPAVWSSVSADLTSAFVTNGECNDLARATLRLAFHDMGTFSLSAPFTAPAGGGADGSLLLNDDEMTRPENNNDPVKNSRAFLLTLQTKHSVGAADLVAFAASTAVASCPGGPLVRTVVGRRDSSAAAAPRLLPPGFGAGADHDAILALFRDKGFSPSELSALMGAHSVARSFDQPQLPRGAPLDSSIGKFDVKYYEEMLAASPPAGVGRLDSDVNLSKPGTTVGDQFKR
;
A
#
# COMPACT_ATOMS: atom_id res chain seq x y z
N MET A 1 1.27 -17.41 1.40
CA MET A 1 1.86 -16.13 0.95
C MET A 1 0.84 -15.01 1.19
N HIS A 2 0.62 -14.65 2.46
CA HIS A 2 -0.24 -13.52 2.86
C HIS A 2 0.66 -12.56 3.65
N PHE A 3 1.35 -11.72 2.85
CA PHE A 3 2.30 -10.65 3.17
C PHE A 3 2.96 -10.70 4.57
N THR A 4 3.75 -11.77 4.81
CA THR A 4 4.58 -12.01 6.02
C THR A 4 3.98 -11.55 7.35
N ARG A 5 2.95 -12.29 7.80
CA ARG A 5 2.28 -12.23 9.12
C ARG A 5 3.02 -11.38 10.17
N VAL A 6 2.39 -10.26 10.47
CA VAL A 6 2.63 -9.33 11.59
C VAL A 6 3.36 -10.00 12.76
N VAL A 7 4.60 -9.54 12.98
CA VAL A 7 5.39 -9.61 14.23
C VAL A 7 5.51 -11.00 14.89
N SER A 8 6.65 -11.66 14.61
CA SER A 8 7.34 -12.59 15.51
C SER A 8 6.52 -13.72 16.15
N THR A 9 6.51 -14.89 15.52
CA THR A 9 6.52 -16.17 16.26
C THR A 9 7.02 -17.32 15.37
N ALA A 10 7.70 -18.25 16.02
CA ALA A 10 8.26 -19.50 15.50
C ALA A 10 9.63 -19.42 14.79
N ALA A 11 10.67 -19.20 15.61
CA ALA A 11 11.89 -19.98 15.45
C ALA A 11 11.82 -21.20 16.40
N CYS A 12 12.18 -22.36 15.85
CA CYS A 12 12.57 -23.59 16.55
C CYS A 12 11.48 -24.39 17.29
N ILE A 13 10.91 -25.43 16.63
CA ILE A 13 10.86 -26.81 17.16
C ILE A 13 10.91 -27.77 15.95
N ILE A 14 12.10 -28.27 15.61
CA ILE A 14 12.23 -29.63 15.06
C ILE A 14 12.51 -30.51 16.26
N THR A 15 11.56 -31.36 16.62
CA THR A 15 11.72 -32.70 17.20
C THR A 15 10.39 -33.10 17.84
N SER A 16 9.58 -33.86 17.12
CA SER A 16 8.90 -35.07 17.60
C SER A 16 7.85 -35.49 16.57
N ALA A 17 8.09 -36.66 15.99
CA ALA A 17 7.19 -37.33 15.08
C ALA A 17 5.90 -37.71 15.81
N HIS A 18 4.75 -37.26 15.34
CA HIS A 18 3.48 -37.99 15.45
C HIS A 18 2.71 -37.77 14.15
N ALA A 19 2.55 -38.85 13.38
CA ALA A 19 1.87 -38.88 12.11
C ALA A 19 0.35 -38.78 12.32
N LEU A 20 -0.29 -37.78 11.74
CA LEU A 20 -1.72 -37.80 11.45
C LEU A 20 -1.86 -38.07 9.95
N SER A 21 -2.37 -39.26 9.62
CA SER A 21 -2.64 -39.71 8.26
C SER A 21 -3.90 -39.03 7.72
N PHE A 22 -3.74 -38.13 6.77
CA PHE A 22 -4.84 -37.66 5.91
C PHE A 22 -4.90 -38.53 4.65
N PRO A 23 -6.11 -38.80 4.10
CA PRO A 23 -6.24 -39.53 2.85
C PRO A 23 -5.59 -38.73 1.70
N SER A 24 -4.77 -39.43 0.93
CA SER A 24 -4.10 -38.91 -0.26
C SER A 24 -5.15 -38.57 -1.32
N PHE A 25 -5.32 -37.28 -1.62
CA PHE A 25 -6.00 -36.84 -2.83
C PHE A 25 -4.95 -36.76 -3.95
N ASP A 26 -5.12 -37.59 -4.98
CA ASP A 26 -4.30 -37.52 -6.19
C ASP A 26 -4.65 -36.24 -6.96
N ILE A 27 -3.83 -35.21 -6.78
CA ILE A 27 -3.89 -34.00 -7.62
C ILE A 27 -3.15 -34.32 -8.93
N PRO A 28 -3.79 -34.18 -10.10
CA PRO A 28 -3.11 -34.35 -11.38
C PRO A 28 -1.94 -33.36 -11.47
N SER A 29 -0.76 -33.87 -11.82
CA SER A 29 0.46 -33.10 -11.98
C SER A 29 0.29 -32.07 -13.11
N ILE A 30 -0.03 -30.83 -12.75
CA ILE A 30 0.02 -29.69 -13.67
C ILE A 30 1.50 -29.37 -13.87
N ASN A 31 1.97 -29.52 -15.11
CA ASN A 31 3.33 -29.18 -15.52
C ASN A 31 3.46 -27.66 -15.54
N LEU A 32 3.58 -27.04 -14.36
CA LEU A 32 3.86 -25.61 -14.24
C LEU A 32 5.27 -25.35 -14.80
N PRO A 33 5.46 -24.40 -15.72
CA PRO A 33 6.80 -24.01 -16.15
C PRO A 33 7.59 -23.66 -14.89
N SER A 34 8.83 -24.18 -14.79
CA SER A 34 9.71 -23.96 -13.65
C SER A 34 9.78 -22.47 -13.31
N ILE A 35 8.95 -22.03 -12.37
CA ILE A 35 9.07 -20.71 -11.78
C ILE A 35 10.43 -20.78 -11.10
N LYS A 36 11.42 -20.10 -11.67
CA LYS A 36 12.67 -19.84 -10.98
C LYS A 36 12.31 -18.98 -9.78
N LEU A 37 11.87 -19.61 -8.67
CA LEU A 37 11.81 -18.94 -7.39
C LEU A 37 13.24 -18.49 -7.13
N PHE A 38 13.46 -17.18 -7.16
CA PHE A 38 14.72 -16.63 -6.72
C PHE A 38 14.96 -17.13 -5.30
N THR A 39 16.07 -17.83 -5.09
CA THR A 39 16.44 -18.32 -3.77
C THR A 39 16.57 -17.13 -2.84
N ARG A 40 15.83 -17.16 -1.73
CA ARG A 40 15.90 -16.12 -0.70
C ARG A 40 17.36 -15.94 -0.27
N GLN A 41 17.92 -14.76 -0.50
CA GLN A 41 19.27 -14.43 -0.04
C GLN A 41 19.27 -14.20 1.48
N SER A 42 20.41 -14.49 2.12
CA SER A 42 20.61 -14.29 3.57
C SER A 42 20.87 -12.83 3.93
N SER A 43 21.23 -11.99 2.96
CA SER A 43 21.49 -10.56 3.11
C SER A 43 20.74 -9.74 2.06
N CYS A 44 20.45 -8.47 2.37
CA CYS A 44 19.93 -7.52 1.39
C CYS A 44 21.05 -7.07 0.44
N PRO A 45 20.80 -6.96 -0.87
CA PRO A 45 21.77 -6.39 -1.81
C PRO A 45 22.22 -5.00 -1.38
N ALA A 46 23.53 -4.72 -1.44
CA ALA A 46 24.15 -3.49 -0.92
C ALA A 46 23.57 -2.19 -1.51
N VAL A 47 23.06 -2.24 -2.76
CA VAL A 47 22.42 -1.10 -3.44
C VAL A 47 21.26 -0.50 -2.62
N TRP A 48 20.53 -1.32 -1.86
CA TRP A 48 19.38 -0.86 -1.08
C TRP A 48 19.76 0.04 0.09
N SER A 49 21.00 -0.04 0.58
CA SER A 49 21.53 0.93 1.55
C SER A 49 21.68 2.32 0.93
N SER A 50 22.16 2.39 -0.31
CA SER A 50 22.28 3.66 -1.06
C SER A 50 20.91 4.22 -1.45
N VAL A 51 20.00 3.37 -1.90
CA VAL A 51 18.61 3.75 -2.18
C VAL A 51 17.93 4.29 -0.92
N SER A 52 18.09 3.60 0.22
CA SER A 52 17.55 4.07 1.50
C SER A 52 18.09 5.44 1.90
N ALA A 53 19.40 5.68 1.74
CA ALA A 53 20.00 6.96 2.10
C ALA A 53 19.42 8.12 1.27
N ASP A 54 19.28 7.93 -0.05
CA ASP A 54 18.70 8.94 -0.94
C ASP A 54 17.21 9.19 -0.62
N LEU A 55 16.43 8.13 -0.39
CA LEU A 55 15.02 8.25 -0.02
C LEU A 55 14.84 9.00 1.31
N THR A 56 15.56 8.59 2.37
CA THR A 56 15.48 9.24 3.68
C THR A 56 15.85 10.71 3.61
N SER A 57 16.92 11.05 2.87
CA SER A 57 17.34 12.44 2.65
C SER A 57 16.25 13.27 1.96
N ALA A 58 15.54 12.69 0.99
CA ALA A 58 14.47 13.36 0.25
C ALA A 58 13.14 13.43 1.00
N PHE A 59 12.88 12.51 1.94
CA PHE A 59 11.58 12.35 2.60
C PHE A 59 11.42 13.13 3.91
N VAL A 60 12.51 13.58 4.52
CA VAL A 60 12.47 14.25 5.82
C VAL A 60 12.71 15.75 5.68
N THR A 61 11.87 16.55 6.33
CA THR A 61 12.06 18.00 6.46
C THR A 61 11.71 18.39 7.89
N ASN A 62 12.62 19.09 8.58
CA ASN A 62 12.47 19.47 9.99
C ASN A 62 12.15 18.30 10.94
N GLY A 63 12.63 17.10 10.64
CA GLY A 63 12.42 15.90 11.46
C GLY A 63 11.05 15.22 11.27
N GLU A 64 10.23 15.70 10.33
CA GLU A 64 8.94 15.09 9.96
C GLU A 64 8.98 14.61 8.52
N CYS A 65 8.11 13.64 8.18
CA CYS A 65 7.96 13.25 6.78
C CYS A 65 7.30 14.39 5.99
N ASN A 66 7.78 14.62 4.77
CA ASN A 66 7.32 15.70 3.90
C ASN A 66 6.31 15.22 2.85
N ASP A 67 5.84 16.14 1.99
CA ASP A 67 4.81 15.82 1.00
C ASP A 67 5.28 14.78 -0.03
N LEU A 68 6.58 14.70 -0.33
CA LEU A 68 7.13 13.69 -1.23
C LEU A 68 7.05 12.29 -0.59
N ALA A 69 7.32 12.16 0.70
CA ALA A 69 7.14 10.90 1.43
C ALA A 69 5.68 10.45 1.40
N ARG A 70 4.75 11.35 1.74
CA ARG A 70 3.30 11.08 1.73
C ARG A 70 2.79 10.67 0.36
N ALA A 71 3.19 11.41 -0.68
CA ALA A 71 2.82 11.13 -2.05
C ALA A 71 3.41 9.81 -2.55
N THR A 72 4.60 9.43 -2.10
CA THR A 72 5.24 8.17 -2.45
C THR A 72 4.54 6.98 -1.79
N LEU A 73 4.10 7.14 -0.54
CA LEU A 73 3.25 6.15 0.13
C LEU A 73 1.93 5.95 -0.63
N ARG A 74 1.29 7.03 -1.08
CA ARG A 74 0.10 6.96 -1.95
C ARG A 74 0.40 6.28 -3.28
N LEU A 75 1.48 6.67 -3.97
CA LEU A 75 1.87 6.06 -5.25
C LEU A 75 2.02 4.54 -5.10
N ALA A 76 2.63 4.07 -4.02
CA ALA A 76 2.75 2.65 -3.76
C ALA A 76 1.41 1.95 -3.53
N PHE A 77 0.47 2.58 -2.80
CA PHE A 77 -0.89 2.05 -2.71
C PHE A 77 -1.58 2.00 -4.07
N HIS A 78 -1.39 3.00 -4.92
CA HIS A 78 -2.02 3.06 -6.24
C HIS A 78 -1.41 2.05 -7.23
N ASP A 79 -0.13 1.70 -7.10
CA ASP A 79 0.49 0.58 -7.84
C ASP A 79 -0.07 -0.76 -7.32
N MET A 80 0.13 -1.03 -6.03
CA MET A 80 -0.18 -2.31 -5.39
C MET A 80 -1.67 -2.60 -5.26
N GLY A 81 -2.47 -1.56 -5.12
CA GLY A 81 -3.91 -1.63 -4.90
C GLY A 81 -4.66 -2.09 -6.13
N THR A 82 -4.03 -2.21 -7.30
CA THR A 82 -4.68 -2.69 -8.53
C THR A 82 -4.73 -4.22 -8.64
N PHE A 83 -4.30 -4.96 -7.62
CA PHE A 83 -4.43 -6.42 -7.57
C PHE A 83 -5.90 -6.88 -7.43
N SER A 84 -6.24 -8.05 -7.96
CA SER A 84 -7.55 -8.70 -7.83
C SER A 84 -7.41 -10.22 -7.80
N LEU A 85 -8.01 -10.87 -6.80
CA LEU A 85 -8.10 -12.34 -6.71
C LEU A 85 -9.03 -12.92 -7.77
N SER A 86 -10.01 -12.15 -8.22
CA SER A 86 -10.95 -12.55 -9.26
C SER A 86 -10.37 -12.45 -10.67
N ALA A 87 -9.25 -11.72 -10.86
CA ALA A 87 -8.67 -11.43 -12.16
C ALA A 87 -7.11 -11.49 -12.20
N PRO A 88 -6.44 -12.50 -11.58
CA PRO A 88 -4.99 -12.47 -11.36
C PRO A 88 -4.15 -12.59 -12.63
N PHE A 89 -4.74 -13.07 -13.73
CA PHE A 89 -4.04 -13.34 -15.00
C PHE A 89 -4.78 -12.79 -16.23
N THR A 90 -5.83 -11.99 -16.06
CA THR A 90 -6.56 -11.40 -17.18
C THR A 90 -5.81 -10.19 -17.73
N ALA A 91 -5.65 -10.15 -19.05
CA ALA A 91 -5.06 -9.00 -19.75
C ALA A 91 -6.08 -7.84 -19.90
N PRO A 92 -5.62 -6.57 -19.97
CA PRO A 92 -4.24 -6.13 -19.75
C PRO A 92 -3.82 -6.38 -18.29
N ALA A 93 -2.60 -6.90 -18.12
CA ALA A 93 -2.20 -7.87 -17.10
C ALA A 93 -2.55 -7.53 -15.64
N GLY A 94 -2.67 -8.58 -14.80
CA GLY A 94 -2.91 -8.47 -13.37
C GLY A 94 -1.90 -7.53 -12.71
N GLY A 95 -2.42 -6.40 -12.22
CA GLY A 95 -1.63 -5.41 -11.49
C GLY A 95 -1.26 -5.87 -10.10
N GLY A 96 -0.90 -4.93 -9.24
CA GLY A 96 -0.42 -5.20 -7.90
C GLY A 96 0.97 -4.62 -7.72
N ALA A 97 1.78 -5.28 -6.90
CA ALA A 97 3.14 -4.80 -6.60
C ALA A 97 4.11 -5.17 -7.72
N ASP A 98 3.93 -4.58 -8.90
CA ASP A 98 4.70 -4.86 -10.12
C ASP A 98 5.33 -3.62 -10.76
N GLY A 99 5.15 -2.43 -10.15
CA GLY A 99 5.75 -1.19 -10.61
C GLY A 99 5.09 -0.63 -11.87
N SER A 100 3.94 -1.15 -12.29
CA SER A 100 3.25 -0.71 -13.51
C SER A 100 2.90 0.78 -13.46
N LEU A 101 2.53 1.33 -12.30
CA LEU A 101 2.25 2.76 -12.16
C LEU A 101 3.50 3.63 -12.38
N LEU A 102 4.68 3.10 -12.07
CA LEU A 102 5.94 3.78 -12.34
C LEU A 102 6.29 3.70 -13.84
N LEU A 103 6.02 2.55 -14.47
CA LEU A 103 6.50 2.21 -15.82
C LEU A 103 5.51 2.49 -16.96
N ASN A 104 4.24 2.73 -16.66
CA ASN A 104 3.19 2.89 -17.65
C ASN A 104 2.52 4.28 -17.57
N ASP A 105 2.59 5.03 -18.68
CA ASP A 105 2.02 6.38 -18.73
C ASP A 105 0.48 6.40 -18.76
N ASP A 106 -0.18 5.35 -19.29
CA ASP A 106 -1.63 5.30 -19.36
C ASP A 106 -2.24 5.32 -17.95
N GLU A 107 -1.61 4.63 -16.99
CA GLU A 107 -2.06 4.65 -15.59
C GLU A 107 -1.97 6.04 -14.97
N MET A 108 -0.97 6.83 -15.36
CA MET A 108 -0.78 8.20 -14.87
C MET A 108 -1.79 9.20 -15.43
N THR A 109 -2.45 8.88 -16.54
CA THR A 109 -3.52 9.71 -17.11
C THR A 109 -4.87 9.53 -16.40
N ARG A 110 -5.02 8.45 -15.62
CA ARG A 110 -6.29 8.13 -14.94
C ARG A 110 -6.61 9.14 -13.84
N PRO A 111 -7.88 9.53 -13.65
CA PRO A 111 -8.26 10.56 -12.68
C PRO A 111 -7.71 10.34 -11.26
N GLU A 112 -7.66 9.10 -10.79
CA GLU A 112 -7.15 8.72 -9.47
C GLU A 112 -5.63 8.95 -9.29
N ASN A 113 -4.87 8.98 -10.39
CA ASN A 113 -3.41 9.11 -10.43
C ASN A 113 -2.94 10.46 -10.99
N ASN A 114 -3.79 11.15 -11.76
CA ASN A 114 -3.45 12.34 -12.52
C ASN A 114 -3.44 13.61 -11.66
N ASN A 115 -2.57 13.65 -10.65
CA ASN A 115 -2.37 14.80 -9.75
C ASN A 115 -0.87 15.04 -9.49
N ASP A 116 -0.52 16.28 -9.15
CA ASP A 116 0.88 16.69 -8.97
C ASP A 116 1.65 15.86 -7.94
N PRO A 117 1.10 15.52 -6.75
CA PRO A 117 1.80 14.67 -5.79
C PRO A 117 2.26 13.33 -6.40
N VAL A 118 1.35 12.58 -7.04
CA VAL A 118 1.69 11.27 -7.63
C VAL A 118 2.68 11.44 -8.79
N LYS A 119 2.52 12.46 -9.64
CA LYS A 119 3.47 12.77 -10.73
C LYS A 119 4.87 13.10 -10.22
N ASN A 120 4.96 13.92 -9.17
CA ASN A 120 6.23 14.32 -8.57
C ASN A 120 6.94 13.13 -7.91
N SER A 121 6.20 12.29 -7.17
CA SER A 121 6.74 11.03 -6.64
C SER A 121 7.22 10.09 -7.74
N ARG A 122 6.45 9.93 -8.82
CA ARG A 122 6.86 9.11 -9.98
C ARG A 122 8.16 9.62 -10.60
N ALA A 123 8.26 10.92 -10.88
CA ALA A 123 9.46 11.52 -11.48
C ALA A 123 10.71 11.33 -10.59
N PHE A 124 10.55 11.50 -9.28
CA PHE A 124 11.61 11.25 -8.31
C PHE A 124 12.05 9.79 -8.29
N LEU A 125 11.10 8.84 -8.24
CA LEU A 125 11.43 7.41 -8.24
C LEU A 125 12.06 6.96 -9.56
N LEU A 126 11.64 7.47 -10.73
CA LEU A 126 12.31 7.18 -12.01
C LEU A 126 13.78 7.64 -12.03
N THR A 127 14.08 8.77 -11.37
CA THR A 127 15.46 9.24 -11.19
C THR A 127 16.28 8.26 -10.36
N LEU A 128 15.73 7.77 -9.24
CA LEU A 128 16.39 6.77 -8.39
C LEU A 128 16.53 5.41 -9.07
N GLN A 129 15.51 4.98 -9.82
CA GLN A 129 15.55 3.75 -10.60
C GLN A 129 16.74 3.76 -11.56
N THR A 130 16.91 4.86 -12.29
CA THR A 130 18.03 5.06 -13.22
C THR A 130 19.36 5.12 -12.48
N LYS A 131 19.45 5.91 -11.41
CA LYS A 131 20.67 6.11 -10.60
C LYS A 131 21.21 4.81 -10.02
N HIS A 132 20.32 3.96 -9.50
CA HIS A 132 20.71 2.74 -8.77
C HIS A 132 20.58 1.45 -9.58
N SER A 133 20.02 1.52 -10.81
CA SER A 133 19.79 0.35 -11.66
C SER A 133 19.00 -0.76 -10.95
N VAL A 134 17.92 -0.38 -10.26
CA VAL A 134 17.02 -1.30 -9.54
C VAL A 134 15.68 -1.45 -10.27
N GLY A 135 14.97 -2.56 -10.02
CA GLY A 135 13.64 -2.78 -10.57
C GLY A 135 12.61 -1.78 -10.01
N ALA A 136 11.67 -1.34 -10.86
CA ALA A 136 10.60 -0.41 -10.49
C ALA A 136 9.72 -0.96 -9.38
N ALA A 137 9.31 -2.23 -9.47
CA ALA A 137 8.40 -2.86 -8.54
C ALA A 137 8.97 -2.90 -7.11
N ASP A 138 10.25 -3.26 -6.99
CA ASP A 138 10.93 -3.25 -5.71
C ASP A 138 11.20 -1.83 -5.22
N LEU A 139 11.53 -0.90 -6.11
CA LEU A 139 11.77 0.49 -5.72
C LEU A 139 10.52 1.13 -5.14
N VAL A 140 9.35 0.93 -5.75
CA VAL A 140 8.06 1.42 -5.23
C VAL A 140 7.79 0.85 -3.84
N ALA A 141 7.94 -0.47 -3.66
CA ALA A 141 7.69 -1.12 -2.37
C ALA A 141 8.68 -0.69 -1.27
N PHE A 142 9.95 -0.54 -1.62
CA PHE A 142 10.99 -0.09 -0.71
C PHE A 142 10.79 1.37 -0.33
N ALA A 143 10.48 2.23 -1.31
CA ALA A 143 10.20 3.65 -1.08
C ALA A 143 8.98 3.86 -0.18
N ALA A 144 7.92 3.05 -0.32
CA ALA A 144 6.77 3.09 0.58
C ALA A 144 7.16 2.83 2.04
N SER A 145 7.97 1.79 2.27
CA SER A 145 8.42 1.41 3.61
C SER A 145 9.38 2.45 4.20
N THR A 146 10.26 3.05 3.38
CA THR A 146 11.10 4.17 3.80
C THR A 146 10.29 5.43 4.09
N ALA A 147 9.22 5.71 3.32
CA ALA A 147 8.34 6.84 3.58
C ALA A 147 7.63 6.70 4.92
N VAL A 148 7.09 5.51 5.24
CA VAL A 148 6.51 5.22 6.56
C VAL A 148 7.54 5.42 7.67
N ALA A 149 8.75 4.84 7.52
CA ALA A 149 9.81 4.95 8.53
C ALA A 149 10.36 6.39 8.68
N SER A 150 10.15 7.25 7.68
CA SER A 150 10.54 8.66 7.71
C SER A 150 9.54 9.53 8.48
N CYS A 151 8.32 9.04 8.70
CA CYS A 151 7.33 9.72 9.54
C CYS A 151 7.57 9.36 11.02
N PRO A 152 7.72 10.33 11.93
CA PRO A 152 7.73 10.09 13.37
C PRO A 152 6.55 9.22 13.81
N GLY A 153 6.81 8.13 14.54
CA GLY A 153 5.79 7.15 14.95
C GLY A 153 5.52 6.04 13.93
N GLY A 154 6.02 6.17 12.70
CA GLY A 154 5.84 5.18 11.64
C GLY A 154 6.55 3.86 11.97
N PRO A 155 5.90 2.71 11.77
CA PRO A 155 6.50 1.42 12.06
C PRO A 155 7.61 1.07 11.05
N LEU A 156 8.59 0.29 11.51
CA LEU A 156 9.55 -0.34 10.61
C LEU A 156 8.89 -1.49 9.86
N VAL A 157 8.57 -1.26 8.58
CA VAL A 157 7.96 -2.28 7.71
C VAL A 157 9.04 -3.19 7.16
N ARG A 158 8.90 -4.50 7.39
CA ARG A 158 9.78 -5.49 6.76
C ARG A 158 9.57 -5.48 5.25
N THR A 159 10.57 -5.02 4.52
CA THR A 159 10.55 -5.02 3.06
C THR A 159 11.30 -6.24 2.52
N VAL A 160 10.73 -6.88 1.51
CA VAL A 160 11.39 -7.89 0.68
C VAL A 160 11.56 -7.34 -0.73
N VAL A 161 12.61 -7.78 -1.42
CA VAL A 161 12.92 -7.42 -2.81
C VAL A 161 13.04 -8.69 -3.65
N GLY A 162 12.87 -8.57 -4.96
CA GLY A 162 12.79 -9.66 -5.93
C GLY A 162 11.51 -9.67 -6.77
N ARG A 163 10.74 -8.56 -6.78
CA ARG A 163 9.56 -8.44 -7.65
C ARG A 163 9.99 -8.36 -9.11
N ARG A 164 9.10 -8.81 -9.99
CA ARG A 164 9.28 -8.67 -11.44
C ARG A 164 8.55 -7.40 -11.88
N ASP A 165 9.27 -6.56 -12.60
CA ASP A 165 8.70 -5.37 -13.21
C ASP A 165 7.69 -5.74 -14.31
N SER A 166 6.61 -4.98 -14.37
CA SER A 166 5.61 -4.99 -15.43
C SER A 166 5.42 -3.57 -15.96
N SER A 167 5.46 -3.40 -17.28
CA SER A 167 5.06 -2.15 -17.94
C SER A 167 3.65 -2.23 -18.54
N ALA A 168 2.94 -3.34 -18.31
CA ALA A 168 1.55 -3.48 -18.72
C ALA A 168 0.69 -2.68 -17.75
N ALA A 169 -0.17 -1.79 -18.28
CA ALA A 169 -1.09 -1.03 -17.44
C ALA A 169 -2.01 -1.98 -16.67
N ALA A 170 -2.14 -1.76 -15.36
CA ALA A 170 -3.09 -2.50 -14.55
C ALA A 170 -4.53 -2.24 -15.00
N ALA A 171 -5.46 -3.17 -14.72
CA ALA A 171 -6.87 -2.96 -15.05
C ALA A 171 -7.46 -1.73 -14.31
N PRO A 172 -8.31 -0.92 -14.98
CA PRO A 172 -8.92 0.25 -14.35
C PRO A 172 -9.98 -0.15 -13.32
N ARG A 173 -10.38 0.80 -12.46
CA ARG A 173 -11.44 0.65 -11.44
C ARG A 173 -11.16 -0.41 -10.36
N LEU A 174 -9.89 -0.61 -10.03
CA LEU A 174 -9.47 -1.50 -8.93
C LEU A 174 -9.00 -0.72 -7.68
N LEU A 175 -9.12 0.61 -7.69
CA LEU A 175 -8.83 1.49 -6.56
C LEU A 175 -10.12 2.14 -6.03
N PRO A 176 -10.26 2.34 -4.70
CA PRO A 176 -11.44 2.95 -4.12
C PRO A 176 -11.49 4.46 -4.44
N PRO A 177 -12.67 5.02 -4.73
CA PRO A 177 -12.85 6.47 -4.84
C PRO A 177 -13.00 7.10 -3.45
N GLY A 178 -12.57 8.35 -3.29
CA GLY A 178 -12.78 9.12 -2.05
C GLY A 178 -14.20 9.68 -1.90
N PHE A 179 -14.92 9.87 -3.01
CA PHE A 179 -16.24 10.48 -3.08
C PHE A 179 -17.11 9.81 -4.15
N GLY A 180 -18.44 9.94 -4.02
CA GLY A 180 -19.39 9.52 -5.05
C GLY A 180 -19.60 8.01 -5.15
N ALA A 181 -19.88 7.53 -6.36
CA ALA A 181 -20.26 6.13 -6.59
C ALA A 181 -19.09 5.18 -6.27
N GLY A 182 -19.36 4.18 -5.41
CA GLY A 182 -18.36 3.22 -4.94
C GLY A 182 -17.58 3.66 -3.71
N ALA A 183 -17.87 4.84 -3.15
CA ALA A 183 -17.30 5.29 -1.87
C ALA A 183 -18.09 4.78 -0.65
N ASP A 184 -19.12 3.95 -0.83
CA ASP A 184 -19.88 3.35 0.25
C ASP A 184 -19.13 2.18 0.92
N HIS A 185 -19.51 1.90 2.17
CA HIS A 185 -18.84 0.90 3.01
C HIS A 185 -18.77 -0.49 2.34
N ASP A 186 -19.88 -0.97 1.79
CA ASP A 186 -19.96 -2.34 1.27
C ASP A 186 -19.22 -2.50 -0.05
N ALA A 187 -19.26 -1.48 -0.93
CA ALA A 187 -18.47 -1.46 -2.15
C ALA A 187 -16.97 -1.49 -1.86
N ILE A 188 -16.49 -0.65 -0.93
CA ILE A 188 -15.06 -0.62 -0.58
C ILE A 188 -14.65 -1.92 0.13
N LEU A 189 -15.46 -2.41 1.08
CA LEU A 189 -15.18 -3.67 1.76
C LEU A 189 -15.12 -4.85 0.77
N ALA A 190 -16.03 -4.90 -0.21
CA ALA A 190 -16.00 -5.91 -1.26
C ALA A 190 -14.72 -5.81 -2.12
N LEU A 191 -14.34 -4.59 -2.51
CA LEU A 191 -13.11 -4.32 -3.27
C LEU A 191 -11.85 -4.83 -2.53
N PHE A 192 -11.76 -4.61 -1.22
CA PHE A 192 -10.62 -5.05 -0.42
C PHE A 192 -10.65 -6.55 -0.08
N ARG A 193 -11.83 -7.15 0.06
CA ARG A 193 -11.96 -8.61 0.15
C ARG A 193 -11.46 -9.30 -1.11
N ASP A 194 -11.72 -8.74 -2.28
CA ASP A 194 -11.15 -9.23 -3.55
C ASP A 194 -9.62 -9.06 -3.63
N LYS A 195 -9.02 -8.24 -2.75
CA LYS A 195 -7.57 -8.13 -2.58
C LYS A 195 -7.03 -9.03 -1.47
N GLY A 196 -7.90 -9.79 -0.81
CA GLY A 196 -7.56 -10.68 0.30
C GLY A 196 -7.46 -10.01 1.66
N PHE A 197 -7.98 -8.78 1.83
CA PHE A 197 -7.98 -8.09 3.12
C PHE A 197 -9.23 -8.44 3.94
N SER A 198 -9.02 -8.67 5.24
CA SER A 198 -10.07 -8.67 6.25
C SER A 198 -10.54 -7.25 6.59
N PRO A 199 -11.71 -7.08 7.22
CA PRO A 199 -12.16 -5.77 7.70
C PRO A 199 -11.16 -5.08 8.64
N SER A 200 -10.49 -5.84 9.52
CA SER A 200 -9.47 -5.30 10.42
C SER A 200 -8.21 -4.84 9.68
N GLU A 201 -7.80 -5.57 8.63
CA GLU A 201 -6.65 -5.16 7.83
C GLU A 201 -6.98 -3.95 6.94
N LEU A 202 -8.21 -3.84 6.44
CA LEU A 202 -8.69 -2.64 5.76
C LEU A 202 -8.66 -1.44 6.71
N SER A 203 -9.21 -1.58 7.92
CA SER A 203 -9.14 -0.52 8.94
C SER A 203 -7.70 -0.12 9.25
N ALA A 204 -6.79 -1.09 9.42
CA ALA A 204 -5.38 -0.81 9.66
C ALA A 204 -4.71 -0.08 8.48
N LEU A 205 -5.08 -0.42 7.23
CA LEU A 205 -4.58 0.25 6.02
C LEU A 205 -5.02 1.72 5.96
N MET A 206 -6.24 2.03 6.41
CA MET A 206 -6.73 3.42 6.49
C MET A 206 -5.85 4.30 7.38
N GLY A 207 -5.08 3.73 8.32
CA GLY A 207 -4.13 4.47 9.15
C GLY A 207 -3.07 5.25 8.35
N ALA A 208 -2.81 4.90 7.09
CA ALA A 208 -1.96 5.71 6.20
C ALA A 208 -2.50 7.14 6.02
N HIS A 209 -3.80 7.37 6.24
CA HIS A 209 -4.40 8.71 6.19
C HIS A 209 -3.99 9.61 7.37
N SER A 210 -3.35 9.07 8.41
CA SER A 210 -2.73 9.89 9.47
C SER A 210 -1.59 10.78 8.96
N VAL A 211 -0.99 10.42 7.82
CA VAL A 211 0.03 11.24 7.15
C VAL A 211 -0.41 11.61 5.74
N ALA A 212 -1.69 11.88 5.51
CA ALA A 212 -2.20 12.18 4.17
C ALA A 212 -2.70 13.62 4.00
N ARG A 213 -2.59 14.10 2.76
CA ARG A 213 -3.29 15.29 2.26
C ARG A 213 -4.21 14.89 1.13
N SER A 214 -5.36 15.54 1.06
CA SER A 214 -6.24 15.49 -0.11
C SER A 214 -5.75 16.47 -1.18
N PHE A 215 -5.76 16.00 -2.44
CA PHE A 215 -5.53 16.82 -3.61
C PHE A 215 -6.58 16.46 -4.65
N ASP A 216 -7.14 17.48 -5.30
CA ASP A 216 -8.09 17.32 -6.41
C ASP A 216 -9.32 16.49 -6.02
N GLN A 217 -9.76 16.62 -4.76
CA GLN A 217 -10.95 15.98 -4.23
C GLN A 217 -12.14 16.93 -4.24
N PRO A 218 -13.36 16.45 -4.57
CA PRO A 218 -14.56 17.23 -4.37
C PRO A 218 -14.66 17.71 -2.92
N GLN A 219 -15.15 18.93 -2.72
CA GLN A 219 -15.54 19.46 -1.40
C GLN A 219 -14.41 19.65 -0.37
N LEU A 220 -13.16 19.30 -0.70
CA LEU A 220 -11.99 19.53 0.16
C LEU A 220 -11.03 20.57 -0.45
N PRO A 221 -10.50 21.50 0.37
CA PRO A 221 -9.43 22.37 -0.08
C PRO A 221 -8.22 21.57 -0.55
N ARG A 222 -7.58 22.03 -1.63
CA ARG A 222 -6.34 21.41 -2.13
C ARG A 222 -5.27 21.44 -1.02
N GLY A 223 -4.70 20.29 -0.71
CA GLY A 223 -3.69 20.12 0.32
C GLY A 223 -4.24 19.99 1.74
N ALA A 224 -5.57 19.91 1.93
CA ALA A 224 -6.14 19.73 3.27
C ALA A 224 -5.66 18.40 3.88
N PRO A 225 -5.10 18.41 5.11
CA PRO A 225 -4.70 17.20 5.80
C PRO A 225 -5.92 16.34 6.17
N LEU A 226 -5.74 15.02 6.32
CA LEU A 226 -6.81 14.10 6.70
C LEU A 226 -6.88 13.80 8.21
N ASP A 227 -5.90 14.30 8.98
CA ASP A 227 -5.96 14.45 10.43
C ASP A 227 -5.26 15.76 10.85
N SER A 228 -5.28 16.10 12.14
CA SER A 228 -4.59 17.30 12.64
C SER A 228 -3.11 17.12 13.00
N SER A 229 -2.53 15.93 12.81
CA SER A 229 -1.14 15.58 13.16
C SER A 229 -0.28 15.10 11.98
N ILE A 230 -0.66 15.43 10.74
CA ILE A 230 -0.02 15.09 9.45
C ILE A 230 1.51 14.88 9.37
N GLY A 231 2.30 15.54 10.22
CA GLY A 231 3.75 15.34 10.31
C GLY A 231 4.14 14.05 11.04
N LYS A 232 3.20 13.34 11.66
CA LYS A 232 3.41 12.17 12.53
C LYS A 232 2.47 11.06 12.11
N PHE A 233 2.99 9.84 12.09
CA PHE A 233 2.20 8.64 11.88
C PHE A 233 1.71 8.16 13.24
N ASP A 234 0.52 8.60 13.63
CA ASP A 234 -0.11 8.27 14.91
C ASP A 234 -1.53 7.73 14.72
N VAL A 235 -2.32 7.69 15.79
CA VAL A 235 -3.68 7.14 15.77
C VAL A 235 -4.75 8.25 15.75
N LYS A 236 -4.35 9.51 15.61
CA LYS A 236 -5.26 10.65 15.72
C LYS A 236 -6.30 10.67 14.61
N TYR A 237 -5.94 10.21 13.41
CA TYR A 237 -6.87 9.93 12.32
C TYR A 237 -8.11 9.15 12.79
N TYR A 238 -7.95 8.07 13.55
CA TYR A 238 -9.08 7.24 14.00
C TYR A 238 -9.97 7.98 14.99
N GLU A 239 -9.36 8.66 15.97
CA GLU A 239 -10.09 9.47 16.95
C GLU A 239 -10.88 10.58 16.27
N GLU A 240 -10.25 11.28 15.32
CA GLU A 240 -10.86 12.37 14.57
C GLU A 240 -11.94 11.90 13.61
N MET A 241 -11.86 10.70 13.03
CA MET A 241 -12.95 10.14 12.22
C MET A 241 -14.19 9.81 13.06
N LEU A 242 -13.99 9.33 14.30
CA LEU A 242 -15.09 8.98 15.21
C LEU A 242 -15.75 10.21 15.86
N ALA A 243 -15.11 11.38 15.82
CA ALA A 243 -15.67 12.63 16.33
C ALA A 243 -16.86 13.13 15.49
N ALA A 244 -17.75 13.90 16.11
CA ALA A 244 -18.93 14.45 15.43
C ALA A 244 -18.58 15.38 14.24
N SER A 245 -17.46 16.09 14.32
CA SER A 245 -16.95 16.97 13.26
C SER A 245 -15.42 16.94 13.23
N PRO A 246 -14.77 17.13 12.06
CA PRO A 246 -13.32 17.21 11.98
C PRO A 246 -12.79 18.49 12.65
N PRO A 247 -11.54 18.52 13.13
CA PRO A 247 -10.88 19.76 13.52
C PRO A 247 -10.83 20.78 12.38
N ALA A 248 -10.65 22.07 12.72
CA ALA A 248 -10.56 23.13 11.72
C ALA A 248 -9.41 22.86 10.73
N GLY A 249 -9.72 22.90 9.43
CA GLY A 249 -8.76 22.66 8.35
C GLY A 249 -8.51 21.18 8.01
N VAL A 250 -9.04 20.24 8.79
CA VAL A 250 -8.94 18.80 8.49
C VAL A 250 -10.08 18.38 7.55
N GLY A 251 -9.73 17.68 6.47
CA GLY A 251 -10.68 17.12 5.51
C GLY A 251 -11.16 15.73 5.91
N ARG A 252 -12.38 15.37 5.49
CA ARG A 252 -12.88 14.00 5.52
C ARG A 252 -13.30 13.57 4.12
N LEU A 253 -12.81 12.43 3.66
CA LEU A 253 -13.32 11.78 2.46
C LEU A 253 -14.64 11.08 2.80
N ASP A 254 -15.59 11.03 1.87
CA ASP A 254 -16.84 10.27 2.08
C ASP A 254 -16.53 8.79 2.31
N SER A 255 -15.54 8.23 1.60
CA SER A 255 -15.05 6.86 1.81
C SER A 255 -14.67 6.59 3.26
N ASP A 256 -13.95 7.53 3.88
CA ASP A 256 -13.42 7.39 5.23
C ASP A 256 -14.56 7.49 6.25
N VAL A 257 -15.49 8.43 6.05
CA VAL A 257 -16.70 8.57 6.86
C VAL A 257 -17.55 7.30 6.79
N ASN A 258 -17.71 6.74 5.58
CA ASN A 258 -18.53 5.55 5.37
C ASN A 258 -17.87 4.30 6.00
N LEU A 259 -16.56 4.13 5.87
CA LEU A 259 -15.82 3.02 6.47
C LEU A 259 -15.73 3.11 7.99
N SER A 260 -15.64 4.31 8.56
CA SER A 260 -15.49 4.52 10.01
C SER A 260 -16.80 4.47 10.78
N LYS A 261 -17.95 4.37 10.10
CA LYS A 261 -19.28 4.43 10.73
C LYS A 261 -19.49 3.34 11.78
N PRO A 262 -19.72 3.68 13.07
CA PRO A 262 -19.94 2.69 14.12
C PRO A 262 -21.12 1.75 13.84
N GLY A 263 -20.99 0.48 14.20
CA GLY A 263 -21.99 -0.56 13.94
C GLY A 263 -21.91 -1.18 12.54
N THR A 264 -20.90 -0.80 11.73
CA THR A 264 -20.58 -1.44 10.45
C THR A 264 -19.38 -2.37 10.61
N THR A 265 -19.20 -3.30 9.67
CA THR A 265 -18.16 -4.33 9.75
C THR A 265 -16.76 -3.75 9.88
N VAL A 266 -16.45 -2.69 9.12
CA VAL A 266 -15.16 -1.99 9.20
C VAL A 266 -15.16 -0.95 10.32
N GLY A 267 -16.25 -0.20 10.51
CA GLY A 267 -16.29 0.86 11.52
C GLY A 267 -16.12 0.35 12.96
N ASP A 268 -16.52 -0.89 13.24
CA ASP A 268 -16.26 -1.53 14.54
C ASP A 268 -14.78 -1.91 14.76
N GLN A 269 -13.94 -1.80 13.73
CA GLN A 269 -12.49 -1.97 13.83
C GLN A 269 -11.75 -0.65 14.14
N PHE A 270 -12.35 0.52 13.91
CA PHE A 270 -11.75 1.84 14.16
C PHE A 270 -11.56 2.16 15.66
N LYS A 271 -12.17 1.37 16.55
CA LYS A 271 -12.13 1.56 18.01
C LYS A 271 -11.13 0.62 18.72
N ARG A 272 -10.40 -0.19 17.97
CA ARG A 272 -9.54 -1.26 18.51
C ARG A 272 -8.10 -0.84 18.68
#